data_AF-A0A7Y4KSW5-F1
#
_entry.id   AF-A0A7Y4KSW5-F1
#
_cell.length_a   1.000
_cell.length_b   1.000
_cell.length_c   1.000
_cell.angle_alpha   90.00
_cell.angle_beta   90.00
_cell.angle_gamma   90.00
#
_symmetry.space_group_name_H-M   'P 1'
#
loop_
_entity.id
_entity.type
_entity.pdbx_description
1 polymer ?
#
loop_
_entity_poly.entity_id
_entity_poly.type
_entity_poly.pdbx_seq_one_letter_code
_entity_poly.pdbx_strand_id
1 'polypeptide(L)'
;MRRLMPLLLVGTVGWGCQAAGDRAPAKASPVDCSATYVACGCGCCGGVEPQVQCLSCANGDDLQALIAKDQAAAKDPQCAVEGCSVGTKYMYCDANPP
;
A
#
# COMPACT_ATOMS: atom_id res chain seq x y z
N MET A 1 -3.50 65.00 27.99
CA MET A 1 -3.88 64.06 26.91
C MET A 1 -3.94 62.68 27.54
N ARG A 2 -5.13 62.17 27.87
CA ARG A 2 -6.07 61.40 27.03
C ARG A 2 -5.95 59.89 27.32
N ARG A 3 -6.71 59.51 28.35
CA ARG A 3 -7.49 58.27 28.55
C ARG A 3 -6.76 56.93 28.70
N LEU A 4 -6.78 56.45 29.95
CA LEU A 4 -7.16 55.09 30.33
C LEU A 4 -8.23 54.52 29.39
N MET A 5 -8.00 53.29 28.90
CA MET A 5 -9.04 52.41 28.40
C MET A 5 -8.79 51.00 28.95
N PRO A 6 -9.66 50.48 29.83
CA PRO A 6 -9.65 49.10 30.27
C PRO A 6 -10.64 48.26 29.43
N LEU A 7 -10.43 46.93 29.49
CA LEU A 7 -11.37 45.85 29.16
C LEU A 7 -11.90 45.77 27.72
N LEU A 8 -11.62 44.64 27.06
CA LEU A 8 -12.65 43.67 26.69
C LEU A 8 -12.04 42.29 26.36
N LEU A 9 -12.56 41.29 27.05
CA LEU A 9 -12.35 39.86 26.88
C LEU A 9 -13.04 39.32 25.61
N VAL A 10 -12.67 38.07 25.28
CA VAL A 10 -13.49 37.00 24.67
C VAL A 10 -13.16 36.61 23.21
N GLY A 11 -12.81 35.32 23.07
CA GLY A 11 -12.94 34.51 21.85
C GLY A 11 -11.62 34.28 21.13
N THR A 12 -11.20 33.07 20.76
CA THR A 12 -11.83 31.75 20.73
C THR A 12 -10.72 30.70 20.73
N VAL A 13 -11.09 29.48 21.12
CA VAL A 13 -10.35 28.22 21.00
C VAL A 13 -9.53 28.17 19.71
N GLY A 14 -8.24 28.48 19.82
CA GLY A 14 -7.24 28.22 18.80
C GLY A 14 -6.63 26.85 19.07
N TRP A 15 -7.36 25.82 18.70
CA TRP A 15 -6.90 24.44 18.56
C TRP A 15 -5.66 24.45 17.67
N GLY A 16 -4.47 24.49 18.28
CA GLY A 16 -3.22 24.38 17.57
C GLY A 16 -3.22 23.05 16.81
N CYS A 17 -3.17 23.12 15.49
CA CYS A 17 -3.00 21.99 14.60
C CYS A 17 -1.69 21.28 14.92
N GLN A 18 -1.74 20.30 15.82
CA GLN A 18 -0.74 19.26 15.93
C GLN A 18 -1.02 18.25 14.83
N ALA A 19 -0.70 18.63 13.59
CA ALA A 19 -0.56 17.69 12.48
C ALA A 19 0.90 17.19 12.44
N ALA A 20 1.42 16.77 13.58
CA ALA A 20 2.53 15.83 13.63
C ALA A 20 1.87 14.48 13.86
N GLY A 21 1.40 13.88 12.77
CA GLY A 21 1.11 12.46 12.78
C GLY A 21 2.42 11.77 13.08
N ASP A 22 2.62 11.42 14.35
CA ASP A 22 3.40 10.28 14.78
C ASP A 22 2.99 9.12 13.88
N ARG A 23 3.70 8.96 12.75
CA ARG A 23 3.85 7.67 12.12
C ARG A 23 4.71 6.87 13.08
N ALA A 24 4.07 6.41 14.15
CA ALA A 24 4.49 5.19 14.81
C ALA A 24 4.77 4.19 13.68
N PRO A 25 5.92 3.49 13.69
CA PRO A 25 6.17 2.46 12.70
C PRO A 25 4.97 1.54 12.76
N ALA A 26 4.21 1.46 11.66
CA ALA A 26 3.12 0.52 11.53
C ALA A 26 3.71 -0.82 11.96
N LYS A 27 3.22 -1.38 13.08
CA LYS A 27 3.62 -2.72 13.49
C LYS A 27 3.49 -3.57 12.24
N ALA A 28 4.60 -4.13 11.76
CA ALA A 28 4.60 -5.01 10.62
C ALA A 28 3.55 -6.07 10.93
N SER A 29 2.44 -6.02 10.20
CA SER A 29 1.39 -7.04 10.32
C SER A 29 2.07 -8.39 10.12
N PRO A 30 1.69 -9.44 10.88
CA PRO A 30 2.25 -10.76 10.68
C PRO A 30 2.21 -11.12 9.19
N VAL A 31 3.36 -11.52 8.64
CA VAL A 31 3.43 -11.95 7.24
C VAL A 31 2.59 -13.21 7.11
N ASP A 32 1.52 -13.14 6.33
CA ASP A 32 0.72 -14.30 6.01
C ASP A 32 1.44 -15.12 4.94
N CYS A 33 2.23 -16.10 5.39
CA CYS A 33 2.95 -17.02 4.51
C CYS A 33 1.99 -17.92 3.70
N SER A 34 0.69 -17.94 4.00
CA SER A 34 -0.29 -18.70 3.20
C SER A 34 -0.84 -17.90 2.03
N ALA A 35 -0.58 -16.59 1.98
CA ALA A 35 -1.11 -15.69 0.98
C ALA A 35 -0.59 -16.02 -0.42
N THR A 36 -1.47 -15.87 -1.40
CA THR A 36 -1.14 -15.99 -2.83
C THR A 36 -1.67 -14.77 -3.57
N TYR A 37 -0.99 -14.37 -4.64
CA TYR A 37 -1.38 -13.23 -5.44
C TYR A 37 -1.11 -13.47 -6.91
N VAL A 38 -2.00 -13.03 -7.80
CA VAL A 38 -1.74 -13.04 -9.24
C VAL A 38 -1.54 -11.61 -9.69
N ALA A 39 -0.33 -11.31 -10.14
CA ALA A 39 0.02 -10.01 -10.72
C ALA A 39 -0.28 -10.01 -12.22
N CYS A 40 -1.03 -9.00 -12.67
CA CYS A 40 -1.38 -8.82 -14.08
C CYS A 40 -0.55 -7.72 -14.75
N GLY A 41 0.11 -6.89 -13.94
CA GLY A 41 0.81 -5.69 -14.33
C GLY A 41 -0.14 -4.65 -14.89
N CYS A 42 0.12 -4.32 -16.14
CA CYS A 42 -0.58 -3.33 -16.93
C CYS A 42 -1.69 -4.05 -17.70
N GLY A 43 -2.95 -3.79 -17.35
CA GLY A 43 -4.11 -4.46 -17.98
C GLY A 43 -4.76 -5.56 -17.12
N CYS A 44 -5.27 -6.61 -17.76
CA CYS A 44 -6.03 -7.69 -17.13
C CYS A 44 -5.26 -9.02 -17.10
N CYS A 45 -5.54 -9.87 -16.11
CA CYS A 45 -5.15 -11.28 -16.20
C CYS A 45 -6.18 -12.06 -17.02
N GLY A 46 -5.73 -12.87 -17.97
CA GLY A 46 -6.59 -13.76 -18.75
C GLY A 46 -5.81 -14.86 -19.47
N GLY A 47 -6.52 -15.90 -19.92
CA GLY A 47 -5.92 -17.03 -20.63
C GLY A 47 -5.71 -18.25 -19.73
N VAL A 48 -4.55 -18.91 -19.88
CA VAL A 48 -4.20 -20.16 -19.19
C VAL A 48 -3.70 -19.91 -17.77
N GLU A 49 -3.39 -21.00 -17.05
CA GLU A 49 -2.88 -20.91 -15.68
C GLU A 49 -1.53 -20.17 -15.62
N PRO A 50 -1.39 -19.14 -14.76
CA PRO A 50 -0.20 -18.33 -14.67
C PRO A 50 1.00 -19.10 -14.14
N GLN A 51 2.20 -18.69 -14.57
CA GLN A 51 3.44 -19.23 -14.03
C GLN A 51 3.54 -18.93 -12.54
N VAL A 52 3.89 -19.95 -11.76
CA VAL A 52 4.10 -19.82 -10.32
C VAL A 52 5.51 -19.33 -10.05
N GLN A 53 5.60 -18.15 -9.43
CA GLN A 53 6.83 -17.64 -8.86
C GLN A 53 6.84 -17.93 -7.36
N CYS A 54 7.78 -18.76 -6.95
CA CYS A 54 8.00 -19.07 -5.55
C CYS A 54 8.70 -17.91 -4.84
N LEU A 55 8.10 -17.48 -3.73
CA LEU A 55 8.69 -16.63 -2.71
C LEU A 55 9.11 -17.50 -1.51
N SER A 56 9.99 -16.97 -0.67
CA SER A 56 10.34 -17.56 0.62
C SER A 56 9.87 -16.68 1.77
N CYS A 57 8.98 -17.24 2.60
CA CYS A 57 8.56 -16.58 3.82
C CYS A 57 9.71 -16.55 4.85
N ALA A 58 10.55 -17.59 4.88
CA ALA A 58 11.71 -17.65 5.77
C ALA A 58 12.77 -16.58 5.48
N ASN A 59 12.94 -16.21 4.21
CA ASN A 59 13.85 -15.13 3.80
C ASN A 59 13.21 -13.74 3.88
N GLY A 60 11.91 -13.65 4.22
CA GLY A 60 11.19 -12.40 4.33
C GLY A 60 10.89 -11.75 2.99
N ASP A 61 10.71 -12.53 1.93
CA ASP A 61 10.24 -11.99 0.65
C ASP A 61 8.90 -11.26 0.85
N ASP A 62 8.78 -10.07 0.28
CA ASP A 62 7.64 -9.20 0.55
C ASP A 62 6.59 -9.31 -0.56
N LEU A 63 5.61 -10.21 -0.36
CA LEU A 63 4.45 -10.32 -1.25
C LEU A 63 3.68 -8.99 -1.35
N GLN A 64 3.64 -8.18 -0.28
CA GLN A 64 2.93 -6.90 -0.30
C GLN A 64 3.66 -5.86 -1.17
N ALA A 65 4.99 -5.88 -1.21
CA ALA A 65 5.76 -5.05 -2.14
C ALA A 65 5.43 -5.40 -3.60
N LEU A 66 5.25 -6.68 -3.92
CA LEU A 66 4.84 -7.12 -5.26
C LEU A 66 3.43 -6.68 -5.61
N ILE A 67 2.47 -6.82 -4.69
CA ILE A 67 1.10 -6.33 -4.84
C ILE A 67 1.09 -4.82 -5.06
N ALA A 68 1.83 -4.06 -4.25
CA ALA A 68 1.91 -2.61 -4.37
C ALA A 68 2.50 -2.19 -5.72
N LYS A 69 3.54 -2.88 -6.19
CA LYS A 69 4.15 -2.65 -7.51
C LYS A 69 3.17 -2.93 -8.64
N ASP A 70 2.43 -4.03 -8.55
CA ASP A 70 1.40 -4.41 -9.53
C ASP A 70 0.27 -3.38 -9.60
N GLN A 71 -0.24 -2.95 -8.45
CA GLN A 71 -1.26 -1.89 -8.35
C GLN A 71 -0.77 -0.54 -8.84
N ALA A 72 0.52 -0.23 -8.67
CA ALA A 72 1.11 0.98 -9.21
C ALA A 72 1.20 0.91 -10.74
N ALA A 73 1.63 -0.23 -11.29
CA ALA A 73 1.66 -0.47 -12.73
C ALA A 73 0.26 -0.35 -13.35
N ALA A 74 -0.77 -0.94 -12.74
CA ALA A 74 -2.15 -0.86 -13.22
C ALA A 74 -2.71 0.59 -13.30
N LYS A 75 -2.11 1.54 -12.58
CA LYS A 75 -2.50 2.96 -12.58
C LYS A 75 -1.71 3.79 -13.60
N ASP A 76 -0.72 3.20 -14.27
CA ASP A 76 0.06 3.91 -15.27
C ASP A 76 -0.86 4.31 -16.45
N PRO A 77 -0.93 5.60 -16.83
CA PRO A 77 -1.71 6.04 -17.96
C PRO A 77 -1.35 5.34 -19.28
N GLN A 78 -0.12 4.83 -19.40
CA GLN A 78 0.32 4.05 -20.56
C GLN A 78 -0.39 2.68 -20.64
N CYS A 79 -1.02 2.22 -19.56
CA CYS A 79 -1.79 0.97 -19.52
C CYS A 79 -3.12 1.00 -20.25
N ALA A 80 -3.59 2.16 -20.71
CA ALA A 80 -4.88 2.27 -21.39
C ALA A 80 -4.98 1.45 -22.68
N VAL A 81 -3.84 1.07 -23.27
CA VAL A 81 -3.74 0.27 -24.50
C VAL A 81 -3.15 -1.12 -24.28
N GLU A 82 -2.82 -1.46 -23.03
CA GLU A 82 -2.27 -2.76 -22.69
C GLU A 82 -3.42 -3.76 -22.54
N GLY A 83 -3.32 -4.85 -23.28
CA GLY A 83 -4.34 -5.91 -23.31
C GLY A 83 -4.31 -6.78 -22.06
N CYS A 84 -4.92 -7.96 -22.12
CA CYS A 84 -4.72 -8.94 -21.05
C CYS A 84 -3.41 -9.71 -21.22
N SER A 85 -2.77 -10.04 -20.10
CA SER A 85 -1.64 -10.95 -20.00
C SER A 85 -2.01 -12.21 -19.21
N VAL A 86 -1.21 -13.26 -19.30
CA VAL A 86 -1.42 -14.49 -18.50
C VAL A 86 -1.22 -14.22 -17.00
N GLY A 87 -0.42 -13.21 -16.65
CA GLY A 87 -0.07 -12.89 -15.28
C GLY A 87 0.98 -13.83 -14.67
N THR A 88 1.39 -13.51 -13.44
CA THR A 88 2.33 -14.30 -12.63
C THR A 88 1.73 -14.54 -11.25
N LYS A 89 1.68 -15.80 -10.82
CA LYS A 89 1.18 -16.19 -9.50
C LYS A 89 2.33 -16.24 -8.51
N TYR A 90 2.31 -15.36 -7.53
CA TYR A 90 3.23 -15.36 -6.41
C TYR A 90 2.64 -16.13 -5.23
N MET A 91 3.44 -17.00 -4.62
CA MET A 91 3.11 -17.73 -3.40
C MET A 91 4.38 -18.06 -2.62
N TYR A 92 4.26 -18.28 -1.31
CA TYR A 92 5.38 -18.76 -0.50
C TYR A 92 5.47 -20.29 -0.56
N CYS A 93 6.49 -20.80 -1.24
CA CYS A 93 6.63 -22.25 -1.50
C CYS A 93 7.25 -23.01 -0.32
N ASP A 94 7.91 -22.31 0.60
CA ASP A 94 8.40 -22.88 1.85
C ASP A 94 7.29 -23.09 2.90
N ALA A 95 6.20 -22.32 2.80
CA ALA A 95 5.01 -22.48 3.64
C ALA A 95 3.90 -23.30 2.96
N ASN A 96 3.81 -23.24 1.62
CA ASN A 96 2.89 -24.04 0.80
C ASN A 96 3.69 -24.85 -0.23
N PRO A 97 4.22 -26.04 0.14
CA PRO A 97 4.86 -26.92 -0.83
C PRO A 97 3.83 -27.35 -1.90
N PRO A 98 4.24 -27.43 -3.19
CA PRO A 98 3.36 -27.77 -4.30
C PRO A 98 2.77 -29.18 -4.22
#